data_AF-A0A0G2GEI6-F1
#
_entry.id   AF-A0A0G2GEI6-F1
#
_cell.length_a   1.000
_cell.length_b   1.000
_cell.length_c   1.000
_cell.angle_alpha   90.00
_cell.angle_beta   90.00
_cell.angle_gamma   90.00
#
_symmetry.space_group_name_H-M   'P 1'
#
loop_
_entity.id
_entity.type
_entity.pdbx_description
1 polymer ?
#
loop_
_entity_poly.entity_id
_entity_poly.type
_entity_poly.pdbx_seq_one_letter_code
_entity_poly.pdbx_strand_id
1 'polypeptide(L)'
;MDQPPTPLQEGPSTPNDVEPAPAVQELSLADQAIQREVDEVIYSDIGVNTLLTRLKQSIASARDFSNFLGKRSKLEEEQAQGVKKLCRSTHEALRRNDSRQGTYGAQYEETTKLHERMADNGMQFALSLHQMHEDLNELTNTIERQRKHWKQTALASEKKVSDAIQQMEKARAKYESLAEDYDKVKTGDKSAGRMFGIKGPKSAAQHEEDIHRKLQAADADYKSKVENAQLLRTELVERLRPQGVRAMMELIKECDSGLTLQMQKFASFNEKLLLGNGILVAPLNNPGEPEHPSLRDIIYKIDNDRDLTSYITEHAGKVPRPPEIRYQQHSAVDMFGLETEGIYRVPGTNSHIMSMKQMFDHDSSSVDFRNPEAFYHDVNSVAGLLKQFLRDLPDPLLTTAHYEEFIEAAKIDDDTVRRDSLHAIINALPDPNYATLRALVLHLNRVHDRSASNRMSTTNLAICFAPTVMGQHRGAMADAGLQAKVLDTILVNTYQIFDED
;
A
#
# COMPACT_ATOMS: atom_id res chain seq x y z
N MET A 1 35.27 -50.04 15.91
CA MET A 1 34.11 -49.93 16.80
C MET A 1 32.90 -49.95 15.90
N ASP A 2 32.33 -51.13 15.76
CA ASP A 2 31.17 -51.42 14.93
C ASP A 2 29.90 -50.89 15.59
N GLN A 3 29.11 -50.11 14.84
CA GLN A 3 27.67 -50.04 15.00
C GLN A 3 27.04 -50.36 13.64
N PRO A 4 26.09 -51.30 13.57
CA PRO A 4 25.37 -51.56 12.34
C PRO A 4 24.33 -50.45 12.09
N PRO A 5 23.97 -50.19 10.82
CA PRO A 5 22.97 -49.17 10.49
C PRO A 5 21.56 -49.67 10.81
N THR A 6 20.77 -48.80 11.45
CA THR A 6 19.34 -48.96 11.69
C THR A 6 18.57 -49.01 10.36
N PRO A 7 17.58 -49.91 10.16
CA PRO A 7 16.80 -49.94 8.94
C PRO A 7 15.91 -48.69 8.80
N LEU A 8 15.86 -48.16 7.59
CA LEU A 8 14.94 -47.11 7.16
C LEU A 8 13.49 -47.54 7.40
N GLN A 9 12.76 -46.76 8.19
CA GLN A 9 11.34 -46.90 8.40
C GLN A 9 10.62 -46.50 7.10
N GLU A 10 9.81 -47.41 6.56
CA GLU A 10 9.03 -47.24 5.34
C GLU A 10 8.10 -46.02 5.43
N GLY A 11 7.98 -45.30 4.31
CA GLY A 11 7.16 -44.09 4.16
C GLY A 11 5.65 -44.35 4.21
N PRO A 12 4.84 -43.26 4.18
CA PRO A 12 3.41 -43.34 4.42
C PRO A 12 2.70 -44.12 3.31
N SER A 13 1.93 -45.12 3.74
CA SER A 13 1.02 -45.92 2.93
C SER A 13 -0.05 -45.06 2.24
N THR A 14 -0.39 -45.45 1.01
CA THR A 14 -1.36 -44.83 0.10
C THR A 14 -2.77 -44.65 0.69
N PRO A 15 -3.54 -43.65 0.25
CA PRO A 15 -4.89 -43.39 0.75
C PRO A 15 -5.90 -44.29 0.02
N ASN A 16 -6.08 -45.54 0.46
CA ASN A 16 -7.20 -46.37 0.01
C ASN A 16 -7.54 -47.58 0.90
N ASP A 17 -7.21 -47.55 2.18
CA ASP A 17 -7.73 -48.53 3.14
C ASP A 17 -8.86 -47.90 3.96
N VAL A 18 -10.10 -48.16 3.56
CA VAL A 18 -11.27 -47.94 4.41
C VAL A 18 -11.19 -48.98 5.52
N GLU A 19 -10.76 -48.53 6.69
CA GLU A 19 -10.80 -49.30 7.93
C GLU A 19 -12.25 -49.81 8.13
N PRO A 20 -12.48 -51.13 8.33
CA PRO A 20 -13.82 -51.63 8.58
C PRO A 20 -14.35 -50.99 9.87
N ALA A 21 -15.61 -50.53 9.83
CA ALA A 21 -16.28 -49.91 10.97
C ALA A 21 -16.04 -50.76 12.24
N PRO A 22 -15.69 -50.14 13.39
CA PRO A 22 -15.36 -50.88 14.58
C PRO A 22 -16.55 -51.76 14.97
N ALA A 23 -16.25 -53.04 15.25
CA ALA A 23 -17.22 -54.01 15.73
C ALA A 23 -17.97 -53.42 16.95
N VAL A 24 -19.29 -53.62 17.01
CA VAL A 24 -20.15 -53.17 18.11
C VAL A 24 -19.56 -53.67 19.43
N GLN A 25 -18.90 -52.76 20.14
CA GLN A 25 -18.20 -53.05 21.38
C GLN A 25 -19.25 -53.23 22.47
N GLU A 26 -19.35 -54.44 23.05
CA GLU A 26 -20.25 -54.68 24.18
C GLU A 26 -19.90 -53.71 25.32
N LEU A 27 -20.89 -52.93 25.77
CA LEU A 27 -20.74 -51.94 26.83
C LEU A 27 -20.15 -52.60 28.08
N SER A 28 -19.12 -51.98 28.66
CA SER A 28 -18.49 -52.52 29.86
C SER A 28 -19.49 -52.59 31.03
N LEU A 29 -19.21 -53.42 32.04
CA LEU A 29 -20.05 -53.51 33.24
C LEU A 29 -20.23 -52.14 33.94
N ALA A 30 -19.22 -51.26 33.85
CA ALA A 30 -19.29 -49.91 34.37
C ALA A 30 -20.25 -49.04 33.54
N ASP A 31 -20.20 -49.13 32.20
CA ASP A 31 -21.11 -48.39 31.32
C ASP A 31 -22.57 -48.84 31.49
N GLN A 32 -22.78 -50.13 31.73
CA GLN A 32 -24.11 -50.67 32.03
C GLN A 32 -24.66 -50.16 33.37
N ALA A 33 -23.81 -50.01 34.38
CA ALA A 33 -24.22 -49.44 35.67
C ALA A 33 -24.61 -47.97 35.53
N ILE A 34 -23.79 -47.18 34.80
CA ILE A 34 -24.09 -45.77 34.49
C ILE A 34 -25.39 -45.65 33.70
N GLN A 35 -25.62 -46.53 32.71
CA GLN A 35 -26.85 -46.49 31.92
C GLN A 35 -28.10 -46.73 32.77
N ARG A 36 -28.04 -47.61 33.78
CA ARG A 36 -29.15 -47.80 34.73
C ARG A 36 -29.42 -46.54 35.55
N GLU A 37 -28.38 -45.90 36.08
CA GLU A 37 -28.52 -44.63 36.82
C GLU A 37 -29.12 -43.53 35.92
N VAL A 38 -28.70 -43.47 34.65
CA VAL A 38 -29.28 -42.54 33.67
C VAL A 38 -30.76 -42.83 33.46
N ASP A 39 -31.14 -44.08 33.25
CA ASP A 39 -32.53 -44.49 33.04
C ASP A 39 -33.39 -44.18 34.27
N GLU A 40 -32.88 -44.43 35.48
CA GLU A 40 -33.55 -44.07 36.73
C GLU A 40 -33.85 -42.57 36.80
N VAL A 41 -32.90 -41.72 36.42
CA VAL A 41 -33.09 -40.26 36.43
C VAL A 41 -34.08 -39.82 35.35
N ILE A 42 -33.91 -40.23 34.09
CA ILE A 42 -34.71 -39.70 32.97
C ILE A 42 -36.17 -40.17 33.00
N TYR A 43 -36.45 -41.35 33.56
CA TYR A 43 -37.82 -41.87 33.69
C TYR A 43 -38.50 -41.52 35.03
N SER A 44 -37.77 -40.88 35.95
CA SER A 44 -38.33 -40.32 37.19
C SER A 44 -39.14 -39.04 36.98
N ASP A 45 -39.75 -38.55 38.05
CA ASP A 45 -40.55 -37.31 38.07
C ASP A 45 -39.70 -36.04 37.82
N ILE A 46 -38.37 -36.12 37.96
CA ILE A 46 -37.45 -35.01 37.65
C ILE A 46 -36.88 -35.06 36.22
N GLY A 47 -37.08 -36.18 35.50
CA GLY A 47 -36.43 -36.43 34.21
C GLY A 47 -36.79 -35.41 33.13
N VAL A 48 -38.08 -35.09 32.97
CA VAL A 48 -38.56 -34.10 31.99
C VAL A 48 -37.93 -32.72 32.22
N ASN A 49 -37.92 -32.23 33.46
CA ASN A 49 -37.35 -30.92 33.78
C ASN A 49 -35.83 -30.90 33.61
N THR A 50 -35.16 -32.01 33.95
CA THR A 50 -33.71 -32.17 33.77
C THR A 50 -33.34 -32.07 32.29
N LEU A 51 -34.03 -32.81 31.42
CA LEU A 51 -33.80 -32.79 29.97
C LEU A 51 -34.15 -31.44 29.34
N LEU A 52 -35.27 -30.81 29.74
CA LEU A 52 -35.64 -29.48 29.25
C LEU A 52 -34.61 -28.40 29.63
N THR A 53 -33.95 -28.56 30.77
CA THR A 53 -32.87 -27.69 31.23
C THR A 53 -31.62 -27.91 30.40
N ARG A 54 -31.19 -29.17 30.21
CA ARG A 54 -30.05 -29.51 29.35
C ARG A 54 -30.26 -29.05 27.91
N LEU A 55 -31.44 -29.29 27.32
CA LEU A 55 -31.77 -28.84 25.97
C LEU A 55 -31.73 -27.31 25.83
N LYS A 56 -32.13 -26.58 26.89
CA LYS A 56 -31.99 -25.11 26.91
C LYS A 56 -30.52 -24.68 26.84
N GLN A 57 -29.64 -25.37 27.57
CA GLN A 57 -28.20 -25.10 27.56
C GLN A 57 -27.58 -25.41 26.20
N SER A 58 -27.96 -26.52 25.56
CA SER A 58 -27.52 -26.87 24.21
C SER A 58 -27.90 -25.79 23.19
N ILE A 59 -29.17 -25.36 23.18
CA ILE A 59 -29.65 -24.28 22.31
C ILE A 59 -28.88 -22.97 22.58
N ALA A 60 -28.66 -22.62 23.85
CA ALA A 60 -27.92 -21.40 24.21
C ALA A 60 -26.48 -21.45 23.69
N SER A 61 -25.78 -22.57 23.90
CA SER A 61 -24.40 -22.77 23.45
C SER A 61 -24.28 -22.63 21.93
N ALA A 62 -25.22 -23.23 21.18
CA ALA A 62 -25.25 -23.13 19.74
C ALA A 62 -25.56 -21.71 19.23
N ARG A 63 -26.47 -20.98 19.91
CA ARG A 63 -26.74 -19.57 19.61
C ARG A 63 -25.54 -18.68 19.88
N ASP A 64 -24.83 -18.91 20.98
CA ASP A 64 -23.64 -18.13 21.32
C ASP A 64 -22.55 -18.31 20.28
N PHE A 65 -22.29 -19.54 19.84
CA PHE A 65 -21.33 -19.80 18.77
C PHE A 65 -21.78 -19.26 17.41
N SER A 66 -23.06 -19.41 17.06
CA SER A 66 -23.64 -18.77 15.87
C SER A 66 -23.42 -17.26 15.88
N ASN A 67 -23.72 -16.58 16.99
CA ASN A 67 -23.53 -15.13 17.13
C ASN A 67 -22.06 -14.73 17.02
N PHE A 68 -21.15 -15.53 17.57
CA PHE A 68 -19.71 -15.34 17.41
C PHE A 68 -19.31 -15.42 15.93
N LEU A 69 -19.74 -16.45 15.20
CA LEU A 69 -19.46 -16.62 13.76
C LEU A 69 -19.99 -15.43 12.94
N GLY A 70 -21.21 -14.98 13.20
CA GLY A 70 -21.80 -13.83 12.49
C GLY A 70 -21.04 -12.52 12.73
N LYS A 71 -20.55 -12.28 13.96
CA LYS A 71 -19.70 -11.11 14.25
C LYS A 71 -18.32 -11.25 13.62
N ARG A 72 -17.71 -12.43 13.70
CA ARG A 72 -16.38 -12.71 13.13
C ARG A 72 -16.39 -12.58 11.61
N SER A 73 -17.43 -13.08 10.94
CA SER A 73 -17.63 -12.93 9.49
C SER A 73 -17.59 -11.46 9.06
N LYS A 74 -18.34 -10.57 9.72
CA LYS A 74 -18.35 -9.14 9.38
C LYS A 74 -16.99 -8.48 9.52
N LEU A 75 -16.25 -8.78 10.60
CA LEU A 75 -14.91 -8.24 10.80
C LEU A 75 -13.94 -8.69 9.70
N GLU A 76 -14.01 -9.96 9.30
CA GLU A 76 -13.18 -10.51 8.22
C GLU A 76 -13.56 -9.91 6.86
N GLU A 77 -14.85 -9.71 6.60
CA GLU A 77 -15.34 -9.06 5.40
C GLU A 77 -14.83 -7.61 5.30
N GLU A 78 -14.97 -6.83 6.37
CA GLU A 78 -14.48 -5.45 6.46
C GLU A 78 -12.97 -5.38 6.24
N GLN A 79 -12.21 -6.28 6.87
CA GLN A 79 -10.76 -6.37 6.69
C GLN A 79 -10.39 -6.67 5.23
N ALA A 80 -11.01 -7.68 4.63
CA ALA A 80 -10.76 -8.07 3.24
C ALA A 80 -11.10 -6.94 2.27
N GLN A 81 -12.25 -6.29 2.43
CA GLN A 81 -12.64 -5.13 1.61
C GLN A 81 -11.67 -3.96 1.78
N GLY A 82 -11.22 -3.69 3.02
CA GLY A 82 -10.24 -2.66 3.33
C GLY A 82 -8.91 -2.88 2.60
N VAL A 83 -8.39 -4.11 2.63
CA VAL A 83 -7.15 -4.47 1.92
C VAL A 83 -7.32 -4.33 0.41
N LYS A 84 -8.44 -4.79 -0.17
CA LYS A 84 -8.71 -4.61 -1.61
C LYS A 84 -8.75 -3.14 -2.02
N LYS A 85 -9.42 -2.31 -1.23
CA LYS A 85 -9.50 -0.86 -1.47
C LYS A 85 -8.10 -0.22 -1.41
N LEU A 86 -7.29 -0.58 -0.42
CA LEU A 86 -5.91 -0.12 -0.29
C LEU A 86 -5.05 -0.52 -1.50
N CYS A 87 -5.17 -1.76 -1.97
CA CYS A 87 -4.44 -2.23 -3.14
C CYS A 87 -4.84 -1.45 -4.41
N ARG A 88 -6.13 -1.22 -4.62
CA ARG A 88 -6.64 -0.41 -5.75
C ARG A 88 -6.11 1.02 -5.74
N SER A 89 -6.19 1.71 -4.59
CA SER A 89 -5.64 3.07 -4.48
C SER A 89 -4.13 3.11 -4.68
N THR A 90 -3.42 2.05 -4.29
CA THR A 90 -1.97 1.95 -4.48
C THR A 90 -1.63 1.76 -5.97
N HIS A 91 -2.36 0.91 -6.69
CA HIS A 91 -2.20 0.75 -8.15
C HIS A 91 -2.46 2.07 -8.90
N GLU A 92 -3.45 2.85 -8.49
CA GLU A 92 -3.72 4.17 -9.06
C GLU A 92 -2.56 5.14 -8.81
N ALA A 93 -2.01 5.16 -7.58
CA ALA A 93 -0.86 5.99 -7.24
C ALA A 93 0.41 5.61 -8.02
N LEU A 94 0.65 4.31 -8.25
CA LEU A 94 1.82 3.84 -8.99
C LEU A 94 1.81 4.23 -10.47
N ARG A 95 0.63 4.47 -11.05
CA ARG A 95 0.48 4.90 -12.44
C ARG A 95 0.74 6.40 -12.68
N ARG A 96 0.93 7.19 -11.62
CA ARG A 96 1.20 8.63 -11.77
C ARG A 96 2.65 8.88 -12.22
N ASN A 97 2.87 9.96 -12.96
CA ASN A 97 4.18 10.30 -13.55
C ASN A 97 5.26 10.68 -12.53
N ASP A 98 4.87 11.06 -11.31
CA ASP A 98 5.74 11.34 -10.17
C ASP A 98 6.19 10.07 -9.42
N SER A 99 5.55 8.93 -9.71
CA SER A 99 5.89 7.64 -9.11
C SER A 99 7.07 6.98 -9.83
N ARG A 100 7.96 6.39 -9.04
CA ARG A 100 9.10 5.62 -9.55
C ARG A 100 8.62 4.44 -10.40
N GLN A 101 9.03 4.40 -11.65
CA GLN A 101 8.71 3.34 -12.62
C GLN A 101 9.84 2.30 -12.71
N GLY A 102 9.76 1.38 -13.68
CA GLY A 102 10.77 0.36 -13.91
C GLY A 102 10.56 -0.88 -13.03
N THR A 103 11.66 -1.48 -12.59
CA THR A 103 11.62 -2.71 -11.78
C THR A 103 10.95 -2.47 -10.44
N TYR A 104 11.19 -1.33 -9.77
CA TYR A 104 10.49 -0.97 -8.53
C TYR A 104 8.96 -0.96 -8.70
N GLY A 105 8.45 -0.24 -9.71
CA GLY A 105 7.01 -0.12 -9.96
C GLY A 105 6.37 -1.47 -10.24
N ALA A 106 7.02 -2.30 -11.07
CA ALA A 106 6.54 -3.64 -11.40
C ALA A 106 6.50 -4.57 -10.17
N GLN A 107 7.56 -4.62 -9.36
CA GLN A 107 7.57 -5.51 -8.19
C GLN A 107 6.62 -5.03 -7.08
N TYR A 108 6.40 -3.72 -6.95
CA TYR A 108 5.42 -3.20 -6.01
C TYR A 108 3.99 -3.54 -6.45
N GLU A 109 3.69 -3.46 -7.75
CA GLU A 109 2.40 -3.92 -8.31
C GLU A 109 2.16 -5.42 -8.05
N GLU A 110 3.17 -6.27 -8.24
CA GLU A 110 3.05 -7.71 -7.94
C GLU A 110 2.83 -7.97 -6.44
N THR A 111 3.48 -7.18 -5.58
CA THR A 111 3.26 -7.24 -4.12
C THR A 111 1.81 -6.91 -3.76
N THR A 112 1.23 -5.85 -4.34
CA THR A 112 -0.17 -5.47 -4.07
C THR A 112 -1.17 -6.47 -4.65
N LYS A 113 -0.89 -7.09 -5.81
CA LYS A 113 -1.70 -8.20 -6.34
C LYS A 113 -1.71 -9.41 -5.40
N LEU A 114 -0.57 -9.73 -4.78
CA LEU A 114 -0.49 -10.82 -3.80
C LEU A 114 -1.39 -10.53 -2.59
N HIS A 115 -1.37 -9.30 -2.07
CA HIS A 115 -2.26 -8.86 -1.00
C HIS A 115 -3.75 -8.87 -1.41
N GLU A 116 -4.08 -8.55 -2.67
CA GLU A 116 -5.44 -8.68 -3.20
C GLU A 116 -5.92 -10.13 -3.17
N ARG A 117 -5.07 -11.10 -3.55
CA ARG A 117 -5.37 -12.54 -3.45
C ARG A 117 -5.54 -13.01 -2.00
N MET A 118 -4.74 -12.50 -1.06
CA MET A 118 -4.94 -12.79 0.36
C MET A 118 -6.29 -12.24 0.86
N ALA A 119 -6.70 -11.06 0.37
CA ALA A 119 -8.00 -10.51 0.68
C ALA A 119 -9.15 -11.32 0.06
N ASP A 120 -8.95 -11.93 -1.11
CA ASP A 120 -9.91 -12.90 -1.66
C ASP A 120 -10.09 -14.13 -0.76
N ASN A 121 -8.99 -14.68 -0.23
CA ASN A 121 -9.05 -15.76 0.75
C ASN A 121 -9.83 -15.35 2.01
N GLY A 122 -9.55 -14.16 2.55
CA GLY A 122 -10.27 -13.59 3.70
C GLY A 122 -11.77 -13.41 3.43
N MET A 123 -12.13 -12.94 2.23
CA MET A 123 -13.53 -12.82 1.81
C MET A 123 -14.24 -14.18 1.74
N GLN A 124 -13.60 -15.21 1.17
CA GLN A 124 -14.17 -16.56 1.12
C GLN A 124 -14.33 -17.17 2.51
N PHE A 125 -13.39 -16.91 3.41
CA PHE A 125 -13.50 -17.29 4.81
C PHE A 125 -14.68 -16.58 5.49
N ALA A 126 -14.82 -15.26 5.30
CA ALA A 126 -15.94 -14.47 5.84
C ALA A 126 -17.31 -15.00 5.38
N LEU A 127 -17.44 -15.35 4.09
CA LEU A 127 -18.65 -15.96 3.53
C LEU A 127 -18.94 -17.33 4.14
N SER A 128 -17.90 -18.15 4.31
CA SER A 128 -18.04 -19.48 4.94
C SER A 128 -18.53 -19.35 6.39
N LEU A 129 -17.96 -18.42 7.17
CA LEU A 129 -18.40 -18.15 8.54
C LEU A 129 -19.86 -17.64 8.59
N HIS A 130 -20.25 -16.80 7.64
CA HIS A 130 -21.64 -16.31 7.57
C HIS A 130 -22.62 -17.45 7.29
N GLN A 131 -22.29 -18.34 6.34
CA GLN A 131 -23.13 -19.51 6.07
C GLN A 131 -23.28 -20.40 7.30
N MET A 132 -22.18 -20.66 8.02
CA MET A 132 -22.24 -21.44 9.26
C MET A 132 -23.09 -20.77 10.35
N HIS A 133 -23.08 -19.43 10.42
CA HIS A 133 -23.95 -18.67 11.30
C HIS A 133 -25.42 -18.92 10.99
N GLU A 134 -25.82 -18.80 9.71
CA GLU A 134 -27.19 -19.03 9.24
C GLU A 134 -27.64 -20.47 9.52
N ASP A 135 -26.81 -21.47 9.17
CA ASP A 135 -27.11 -22.89 9.40
C ASP A 135 -27.39 -23.19 10.89
N LEU A 136 -26.55 -22.68 11.80
CA LEU A 136 -26.74 -22.87 13.24
C LEU A 136 -27.95 -22.10 13.77
N ASN A 137 -28.21 -20.92 13.23
CA ASN A 137 -29.36 -20.12 13.63
C ASN A 137 -30.66 -20.82 13.24
N GLU A 138 -30.74 -21.38 12.02
CA GLU A 138 -31.87 -22.19 11.58
C GLU A 138 -32.07 -23.43 12.45
N LEU A 139 -31.00 -24.20 12.71
CA LEU A 139 -31.02 -25.38 13.57
C LEU A 139 -31.57 -25.03 14.96
N THR A 140 -31.01 -24.01 15.61
CA THR A 140 -31.42 -23.61 16.97
C THR A 140 -32.86 -23.10 17.03
N ASN A 141 -33.34 -22.42 15.99
CA ASN A 141 -34.73 -21.95 15.92
C ASN A 141 -35.73 -23.10 15.73
N THR A 142 -35.36 -24.12 14.96
CA THR A 142 -36.16 -25.34 14.81
C THR A 142 -36.20 -26.13 16.12
N ILE A 143 -35.07 -26.35 16.77
CA ILE A 143 -35.00 -27.08 18.04
C ILE A 143 -35.71 -26.33 19.17
N GLU A 144 -35.63 -24.99 19.22
CA GLU A 144 -36.38 -24.20 20.22
C GLU A 144 -37.90 -24.33 20.06
N ARG A 145 -38.41 -24.36 18.83
CA ARG A 145 -39.85 -24.59 18.57
C ARG A 145 -40.28 -25.97 19.10
N GLN A 146 -39.49 -27.00 18.81
CA GLN A 146 -39.77 -28.37 19.30
C GLN A 146 -39.65 -28.48 20.82
N ARG A 147 -38.65 -27.83 21.43
CA ARG A 147 -38.50 -27.74 22.89
C ARG A 147 -39.73 -27.13 23.55
N LYS A 148 -40.27 -26.04 23.00
CA LYS A 148 -41.50 -25.39 23.53
C LYS A 148 -42.70 -26.33 23.44
N HIS A 149 -42.86 -27.05 22.33
CA HIS A 149 -43.89 -28.06 22.16
C HIS A 149 -43.79 -29.15 23.24
N TRP A 150 -42.62 -29.78 23.38
CA TRP A 150 -42.43 -30.85 24.36
C TRP A 150 -42.52 -30.37 25.80
N LYS A 151 -42.06 -29.15 26.10
CA LYS A 151 -42.27 -28.51 27.41
C LYS A 151 -43.75 -28.42 27.75
N GLN A 152 -44.58 -27.96 26.80
CA GLN A 152 -46.01 -27.82 27.03
C GLN A 152 -46.68 -29.18 27.18
N THR A 153 -46.42 -30.11 26.25
CA THR A 153 -47.04 -31.44 26.22
C THR A 153 -46.67 -32.26 27.46
N ALA A 154 -45.38 -32.41 27.76
CA ALA A 154 -44.92 -33.26 28.86
C ALA A 154 -45.35 -32.72 30.23
N LEU A 155 -45.19 -31.40 30.48
CA LEU A 155 -45.60 -30.81 31.75
C LEU A 155 -47.12 -30.81 31.95
N ALA A 156 -47.91 -30.70 30.87
CA ALA A 156 -49.36 -30.84 30.97
C ALA A 156 -49.77 -32.27 31.37
N SER A 157 -49.10 -33.29 30.83
CA SER A 157 -49.32 -34.70 31.20
C SER A 157 -48.94 -34.98 32.65
N GLU A 158 -47.78 -34.50 33.12
CA GLU A 158 -47.35 -34.59 34.52
C GLU A 158 -48.34 -33.90 35.46
N LYS A 159 -48.79 -32.69 35.11
CA LYS A 159 -49.77 -31.94 35.89
C LYS A 159 -51.11 -32.67 35.99
N LYS A 160 -51.58 -33.29 34.90
CA LYS A 160 -52.83 -34.05 34.89
C LYS A 160 -52.82 -35.20 35.90
N VAL A 161 -51.69 -35.90 36.03
CA VAL A 161 -51.51 -36.96 37.04
C VAL A 161 -51.43 -36.37 38.44
N SER A 162 -50.65 -35.30 38.64
CA SER A 162 -50.56 -34.59 39.92
C SER A 162 -51.93 -34.13 40.43
N ASP A 163 -52.75 -33.52 39.57
CA ASP A 163 -54.09 -33.05 39.92
C ASP A 163 -55.03 -34.23 40.29
N ALA A 164 -54.91 -35.37 39.60
CA ALA A 164 -55.68 -36.59 39.91
C ALA A 164 -55.28 -37.21 41.26
N ILE A 165 -53.98 -37.24 41.56
CA ILE A 165 -53.47 -37.70 42.88
C ILE A 165 -53.98 -36.78 43.99
N GLN A 166 -53.96 -35.46 43.81
CA GLN A 166 -54.51 -34.52 44.80
C GLN A 166 -56.02 -34.70 45.03
N GLN A 167 -56.79 -35.00 43.98
CA GLN A 167 -58.21 -35.32 44.14
C GLN A 167 -58.43 -36.63 44.90
N MET A 168 -57.61 -37.64 44.62
CA MET A 168 -57.62 -38.92 45.34
C MET A 168 -57.27 -38.73 46.82
N GLU A 169 -56.24 -37.97 47.16
CA GLU A 169 -55.87 -37.67 48.55
C GLU A 169 -56.98 -36.92 49.31
N LYS A 170 -57.68 -35.99 48.65
CA LYS A 170 -58.85 -35.32 49.23
C LYS A 170 -60.00 -36.29 49.51
N ALA A 171 -60.28 -37.20 48.58
CA ALA A 171 -61.30 -38.23 48.76
C ALA A 171 -60.92 -39.20 49.89
N ARG A 172 -59.64 -39.58 49.97
CA ARG A 172 -59.07 -40.41 51.05
C ARG A 172 -59.28 -39.77 52.42
N ALA A 173 -58.89 -38.50 52.59
CA ALA A 173 -59.03 -37.78 53.85
C ALA A 173 -60.50 -37.69 54.30
N LYS A 174 -61.43 -37.51 53.36
CA LYS A 174 -62.88 -37.50 53.63
C LYS A 174 -63.39 -38.87 54.07
N TYR A 175 -62.93 -39.94 53.42
CA TYR A 175 -63.23 -41.32 53.82
C TYR A 175 -62.69 -41.62 55.22
N GLU A 176 -61.41 -41.33 55.50
CA GLU A 176 -60.77 -41.57 56.79
C GLU A 176 -61.50 -40.81 57.91
N SER A 177 -61.85 -39.54 57.69
CA SER A 177 -62.63 -38.75 58.64
C SER A 177 -64.01 -39.37 58.92
N LEU A 178 -64.74 -39.82 57.89
CA LEU A 178 -66.05 -40.45 58.07
C LEU A 178 -65.95 -41.84 58.72
N ALA A 179 -64.86 -42.56 58.48
CA ALA A 179 -64.58 -43.86 59.09
C ALA A 179 -64.33 -43.70 60.60
N GLU A 180 -63.54 -42.70 60.98
CA GLU A 180 -63.34 -42.34 62.39
C GLU A 180 -64.65 -41.91 63.07
N ASP A 181 -65.46 -41.08 62.40
CA ASP A 181 -66.76 -40.64 62.94
C ASP A 181 -67.73 -41.83 63.11
N TYR A 182 -67.74 -42.77 62.16
CA TYR A 182 -68.53 -43.99 62.24
C TYR A 182 -68.10 -44.88 63.42
N ASP A 183 -66.78 -45.04 63.63
CA ASP A 183 -66.24 -45.85 64.73
C ASP A 183 -66.56 -45.23 66.11
N LYS A 184 -66.48 -43.91 66.23
CA LYS A 184 -66.89 -43.18 67.45
C LYS A 184 -68.38 -43.34 67.76
N VAL A 185 -69.23 -43.28 66.74
CA VAL A 185 -70.68 -43.45 66.88
C VAL A 185 -71.03 -44.89 67.29
N LYS A 186 -70.29 -45.88 66.76
CA LYS A 186 -70.47 -47.30 67.07
C LYS A 186 -69.97 -47.69 68.47
N THR A 187 -68.93 -47.04 68.97
CA THR A 187 -68.37 -47.26 70.32
C THR A 187 -69.08 -46.48 71.42
N GLY A 188 -70.02 -45.60 71.06
CA GLY A 188 -70.86 -44.85 72.01
C GLY A 188 -70.17 -43.64 72.63
N ASP A 189 -69.07 -43.15 72.02
CA ASP A 189 -68.36 -41.98 72.51
C ASP A 189 -69.16 -40.69 72.23
N LYS A 190 -69.50 -39.96 73.30
CA LYS A 190 -70.38 -38.77 73.27
C LYS A 190 -69.70 -37.51 72.69
N SER A 191 -68.44 -37.62 72.26
CA SER A 191 -67.68 -36.54 71.63
C SER A 191 -68.04 -36.32 70.15
N ALA A 192 -68.63 -37.32 69.48
CA ALA A 192 -69.01 -37.29 68.07
C ALA A 192 -70.30 -36.48 67.83
N GLY A 193 -70.17 -35.15 67.82
CA GLY A 193 -71.13 -34.21 67.24
C GLY A 193 -72.46 -34.03 67.98
N ARG A 194 -72.77 -32.80 68.38
CA ARG A 194 -74.09 -32.46 68.92
C ARG A 194 -75.19 -32.85 67.93
N MET A 195 -76.18 -33.59 68.43
CA MET A 195 -77.47 -33.91 67.80
C MET A 195 -78.36 -32.67 67.55
N PHE A 196 -77.89 -31.70 66.77
CA PHE A 196 -78.67 -30.51 66.41
C PHE A 196 -78.72 -30.32 64.90
N GLY A 197 -79.75 -30.90 64.28
CA GLY A 197 -80.15 -30.63 62.90
C GLY A 197 -81.59 -30.11 62.84
N ILE A 198 -81.88 -29.26 61.86
CA ILE A 198 -83.14 -28.52 61.63
C ILE A 198 -84.38 -29.44 61.39
N LYS A 199 -84.21 -30.77 61.40
CA LYS A 199 -85.27 -31.78 61.27
C LYS A 199 -85.31 -32.72 62.50
N GLY A 200 -85.60 -32.18 63.70
CA GLY A 200 -85.87 -32.97 64.91
C GLY A 200 -84.73 -33.89 65.40
N PRO A 201 -84.86 -34.52 66.58
CA PRO A 201 -83.85 -35.43 67.11
C PRO A 201 -83.89 -36.75 66.33
N LYS A 202 -82.86 -37.05 65.54
CA LYS A 202 -82.68 -38.38 64.93
C LYS A 202 -82.43 -39.42 66.04
N SER A 203 -82.98 -40.63 65.91
CA SER A 203 -82.61 -41.74 66.81
C SER A 203 -81.12 -42.09 66.64
N ALA A 204 -80.47 -42.60 67.69
CA ALA A 204 -79.07 -43.06 67.62
C ALA A 204 -78.83 -44.03 66.45
N ALA A 205 -79.79 -44.94 66.22
CA ALA A 205 -79.77 -45.86 65.08
C ALA A 205 -79.87 -45.15 63.71
N GLN A 206 -80.66 -44.09 63.60
CA GLN A 206 -80.78 -43.30 62.37
C GLN A 206 -79.55 -42.43 62.10
N HIS A 207 -78.83 -42.01 63.15
CA HIS A 207 -77.59 -41.27 63.02
C HIS A 207 -76.44 -42.19 62.58
N GLU A 208 -76.36 -43.37 63.17
CA GLU A 208 -75.43 -44.44 62.76
C GLU A 208 -75.64 -44.83 61.29
N GLU A 209 -76.90 -45.05 60.87
CA GLU A 209 -77.23 -45.41 59.49
C GLU A 209 -76.91 -44.28 58.49
N ASP A 210 -77.13 -43.01 58.85
CA ASP A 210 -76.79 -41.84 58.01
C ASP A 210 -75.27 -41.70 57.83
N ILE A 211 -74.48 -41.90 58.89
CA ILE A 211 -73.02 -41.88 58.81
C ILE A 211 -72.50 -43.09 58.03
N HIS A 212 -73.07 -44.28 58.24
CA HIS A 212 -72.72 -45.47 57.49
C HIS A 212 -72.96 -45.28 55.98
N ARG A 213 -74.10 -44.70 55.60
CA ARG A 213 -74.41 -44.39 54.19
C ARG A 213 -73.44 -43.36 53.60
N LYS A 214 -73.07 -42.32 54.36
CA LYS A 214 -72.07 -41.32 53.94
C LYS A 214 -70.68 -41.93 53.79
N LEU A 215 -70.31 -42.85 54.69
CA LEU A 215 -69.05 -43.60 54.63
C LEU A 215 -68.99 -44.47 53.38
N GLN A 216 -70.06 -45.24 53.08
CA GLN A 216 -70.13 -46.04 51.85
C GLN A 216 -70.02 -45.18 50.58
N ALA A 217 -70.65 -44.01 50.56
CA ALA A 217 -70.53 -43.08 49.43
C ALA A 217 -69.11 -42.49 49.30
N ALA A 218 -68.45 -42.17 50.42
CA ALA A 218 -67.08 -41.68 50.44
C ALA A 218 -66.06 -42.76 50.04
N ASP A 219 -66.30 -44.02 50.42
CA ASP A 219 -65.50 -45.18 50.00
C ASP A 219 -65.61 -45.41 48.49
N ALA A 220 -66.82 -45.36 47.94
CA ALA A 220 -67.04 -45.46 46.50
C ALA A 220 -66.38 -44.32 45.70
N ASP A 221 -66.47 -43.07 46.19
CA ASP A 221 -65.78 -41.92 45.59
C ASP A 221 -64.25 -42.07 45.67
N TYR A 222 -63.72 -42.44 46.85
CA TYR A 222 -62.29 -42.69 47.02
C TYR A 222 -61.78 -43.78 46.07
N LYS A 223 -62.48 -44.92 45.99
CA LYS A 223 -62.16 -46.01 45.06
C LYS A 223 -62.14 -45.53 43.61
N SER A 224 -63.15 -44.78 43.18
CA SER A 224 -63.20 -44.21 41.83
C SER A 224 -62.04 -43.24 41.55
N LYS A 225 -61.65 -42.42 42.54
CA LYS A 225 -60.50 -41.52 42.41
C LYS A 225 -59.16 -42.27 42.37
N VAL A 226 -59.01 -43.36 43.13
CA VAL A 226 -57.84 -44.25 43.06
C VAL A 226 -57.72 -44.88 41.68
N GLU A 227 -58.80 -45.46 41.14
CA GLU A 227 -58.81 -46.06 39.81
C GLU A 227 -58.43 -45.03 38.73
N ASN A 228 -59.01 -43.82 38.78
CA ASN A 228 -58.67 -42.75 37.84
C ASN A 228 -57.21 -42.28 37.96
N ALA A 229 -56.68 -42.11 39.18
CA ALA A 229 -55.30 -41.73 39.39
C ALA A 229 -54.31 -42.81 38.91
N GLN A 230 -54.62 -44.09 39.14
CA GLN A 230 -53.84 -45.23 38.66
C GLN A 230 -53.83 -45.31 37.13
N LEU A 231 -54.98 -45.15 36.48
CA LEU A 231 -55.08 -45.14 35.02
C LEU A 231 -54.23 -44.03 34.40
N LEU A 232 -54.35 -42.80 34.91
CA LEU A 232 -53.57 -41.66 34.40
C LEU A 232 -52.07 -41.81 34.68
N ARG A 233 -51.69 -42.35 35.85
CA ARG A 233 -50.28 -42.62 36.20
C ARG A 233 -49.67 -43.69 35.30
N THR A 234 -50.42 -44.76 35.03
CA THR A 234 -49.97 -45.86 34.15
C THR A 234 -49.75 -45.34 32.73
N GLU A 235 -50.70 -44.57 32.19
CA GLU A 235 -50.56 -43.94 30.87
C GLU A 235 -49.34 -43.00 30.81
N LEU A 236 -49.08 -42.23 31.87
CA LEU A 236 -47.93 -41.34 31.95
C LEU A 236 -46.61 -42.11 31.92
N VAL A 237 -46.44 -43.08 32.82
CA VAL A 237 -45.17 -43.81 33.02
C VAL A 237 -44.86 -44.72 31.85
N GLU A 238 -45.85 -45.44 31.32
CA GLU A 238 -45.61 -46.45 30.28
C GLU A 238 -45.51 -45.85 28.88
N ARG A 239 -46.15 -44.69 28.63
CA ARG A 239 -46.29 -44.15 27.27
C ARG A 239 -45.81 -42.72 27.12
N LEU A 240 -46.42 -41.78 27.84
CA LEU A 240 -46.23 -40.35 27.58
C LEU A 240 -44.84 -39.85 27.99
N ARG A 241 -44.35 -40.27 29.17
CA ARG A 241 -43.04 -39.87 29.67
C ARG A 241 -41.92 -40.46 28.82
N PRO A 242 -41.91 -41.77 28.49
CA PRO A 242 -40.87 -42.32 27.62
C PRO A 242 -40.84 -41.67 26.23
N GLN A 243 -42.00 -41.34 25.67
CA GLN A 243 -42.09 -40.63 24.39
C GLN A 243 -41.45 -39.24 24.47
N GLY A 244 -41.79 -38.45 25.50
CA GLY A 244 -41.23 -37.11 25.68
C GLY A 244 -39.72 -37.13 25.98
N VAL A 245 -39.27 -38.06 26.83
CA VAL A 245 -37.85 -38.27 27.17
C VAL A 245 -37.05 -38.58 25.91
N ARG A 246 -37.50 -39.56 25.10
CA ARG A 246 -36.81 -39.94 23.86
C ARG A 246 -36.69 -38.75 22.90
N ALA A 247 -37.79 -38.04 22.65
CA ALA A 247 -37.79 -36.90 21.75
C ALA A 247 -36.87 -35.77 22.23
N MET A 248 -36.85 -35.47 23.54
CA MET A 248 -35.94 -34.46 24.08
C MET A 248 -34.48 -34.89 24.01
N MET A 249 -34.17 -36.17 24.25
CA MET A 249 -32.81 -36.70 24.11
C MET A 249 -32.32 -36.64 22.66
N GLU A 250 -33.18 -36.96 21.69
CA GLU A 250 -32.88 -36.84 20.26
C GLU A 250 -32.57 -35.37 19.89
N LEU A 251 -33.38 -34.43 20.37
CA LEU A 251 -33.13 -32.99 20.15
C LEU A 251 -31.82 -32.50 20.79
N ILE A 252 -31.48 -32.99 21.99
CA ILE A 252 -30.20 -32.66 22.64
C ILE A 252 -29.05 -33.17 21.77
N LYS A 253 -29.11 -34.44 21.36
CA LYS A 253 -28.07 -35.06 20.52
C LYS A 253 -27.93 -34.36 19.18
N GLU A 254 -29.03 -34.01 18.52
CA GLU A 254 -29.04 -33.27 17.26
C GLU A 254 -28.38 -31.89 17.42
N CYS A 255 -28.77 -31.14 18.45
CA CYS A 255 -28.21 -29.81 18.73
C CYS A 255 -26.71 -29.87 19.04
N ASP A 256 -26.31 -30.77 19.94
CA ASP A 256 -24.91 -30.91 20.38
C ASP A 256 -24.01 -31.41 19.24
N SER A 257 -24.49 -32.36 18.43
CA SER A 257 -23.75 -32.86 17.27
C SER A 257 -23.64 -31.80 16.17
N GLY A 258 -24.74 -31.09 15.89
CA GLY A 258 -24.75 -29.98 14.92
C GLY A 258 -23.80 -28.85 15.31
N LEU A 259 -23.77 -28.47 16.58
CA LEU A 259 -22.80 -27.51 17.12
C LEU A 259 -21.36 -28.02 16.94
N THR A 260 -21.09 -29.26 17.35
CA THR A 260 -19.74 -29.85 17.27
C THR A 260 -19.24 -29.91 15.84
N LEU A 261 -20.08 -30.32 14.88
CA LEU A 261 -19.75 -30.35 13.46
C LEU A 261 -19.36 -28.95 12.94
N GLN A 262 -20.11 -27.92 13.33
CA GLN A 262 -19.83 -26.55 12.91
C GLN A 262 -18.54 -26.02 13.57
N MET A 263 -18.25 -26.40 14.81
CA MET A 263 -16.96 -26.07 15.45
C MET A 263 -15.77 -26.76 14.76
N GLN A 264 -15.93 -28.01 14.31
CA GLN A 264 -14.89 -28.71 13.53
C GLN A 264 -14.67 -28.03 12.17
N LYS A 265 -15.75 -27.67 11.45
CA LYS A 265 -15.66 -26.88 10.21
C LYS A 265 -14.95 -25.55 10.44
N PHE A 266 -15.24 -24.87 11.55
CA PHE A 266 -14.58 -23.62 11.92
C PHE A 266 -13.07 -23.81 12.02
N ALA A 267 -12.61 -24.86 12.71
CA ALA A 267 -11.18 -25.18 12.79
C ALA A 267 -10.56 -25.39 11.40
N SER A 268 -11.15 -26.25 10.58
CA SER A 268 -10.65 -26.53 9.22
C SER A 268 -10.62 -25.30 8.32
N PHE A 269 -11.59 -24.39 8.43
CA PHE A 269 -11.59 -23.15 7.64
C PHE A 269 -10.50 -22.16 8.09
N ASN A 270 -10.18 -22.11 9.39
CA ASN A 270 -9.05 -21.31 9.86
C ASN A 270 -7.72 -21.87 9.35
N GLU A 271 -7.53 -23.18 9.41
CA GLU A 271 -6.34 -23.85 8.85
C GLU A 271 -6.21 -23.57 7.35
N LYS A 272 -7.31 -23.71 6.60
CA LYS A 272 -7.34 -23.42 5.15
C LYS A 272 -6.99 -21.97 4.84
N LEU A 273 -7.50 -21.01 5.62
CA LEU A 273 -7.18 -19.59 5.44
C LEU A 273 -5.69 -19.32 5.66
N LEU A 274 -5.14 -19.82 6.77
CA LEU A 274 -3.73 -19.61 7.12
C LEU A 274 -2.80 -20.29 6.13
N LEU A 275 -3.08 -21.55 5.77
CA LEU A 275 -2.30 -22.27 4.78
C LEU A 275 -2.38 -21.62 3.39
N GLY A 276 -3.59 -21.22 2.97
CA GLY A 276 -3.80 -20.54 1.69
C GLY A 276 -3.00 -19.24 1.60
N ASN A 277 -3.02 -18.42 2.66
CA ASN A 277 -2.20 -17.21 2.72
C ASN A 277 -0.70 -17.52 2.80
N GLY A 278 -0.31 -18.55 3.54
CA GLY A 278 1.08 -19.01 3.63
C GLY A 278 1.66 -19.40 2.27
N ILE A 279 0.92 -20.18 1.48
CA ILE A 279 1.33 -20.62 0.14
C ILE A 279 1.39 -19.43 -0.84
N LEU A 280 0.55 -18.41 -0.68
CA LEU A 280 0.66 -17.20 -1.51
C LEU A 280 1.95 -16.43 -1.23
N VAL A 281 2.34 -16.31 0.03
CA VAL A 281 3.53 -15.56 0.46
C VAL A 281 4.82 -16.34 0.19
N ALA A 282 4.81 -17.65 0.43
CA ALA A 282 5.93 -18.56 0.25
C ALA A 282 5.45 -19.84 -0.45
N PRO A 283 5.38 -19.83 -1.80
CA PRO A 283 4.94 -20.99 -2.56
C PRO A 283 5.83 -22.21 -2.33
N LEU A 284 5.21 -23.40 -2.29
CA LEU A 284 5.92 -24.68 -2.33
C LEU A 284 6.20 -25.02 -3.79
N ASN A 285 7.43 -24.82 -4.23
CA ASN A 285 7.84 -25.14 -5.59
C ASN A 285 8.23 -26.63 -5.68
N ASN A 286 7.53 -27.39 -6.53
CA ASN A 286 7.81 -28.80 -6.74
C ASN A 286 8.80 -29.01 -7.91
N PRO A 287 9.64 -30.06 -7.85
CA PRO A 287 10.51 -30.42 -8.97
C PRO A 287 9.66 -30.72 -10.22
N GLY A 288 9.89 -29.96 -11.31
CA GLY A 288 9.21 -30.16 -12.59
C GLY A 288 7.99 -29.26 -12.84
N GLU A 289 7.59 -28.44 -11.88
CA GLU A 289 6.55 -27.41 -12.06
C GLU A 289 7.18 -26.01 -12.23
N PRO A 290 6.48 -25.04 -12.86
CA PRO A 290 6.95 -23.67 -12.94
C PRO A 290 7.15 -23.07 -11.54
N GLU A 291 8.35 -22.58 -11.26
CA GLU A 291 8.62 -21.93 -9.98
C GLU A 291 7.81 -20.64 -9.83
N HIS A 292 7.15 -20.51 -8.69
CA HIS A 292 6.47 -19.28 -8.30
C HIS A 292 7.34 -18.51 -7.31
N PRO A 293 7.57 -17.20 -7.53
CA PRO A 293 8.40 -16.40 -6.62
C PRO A 293 7.66 -16.18 -5.30
N SER A 294 8.39 -16.26 -4.19
CA SER A 294 7.86 -15.80 -2.91
C SER A 294 7.71 -14.27 -2.90
N LEU A 295 6.96 -13.74 -1.94
CA LEU A 295 6.89 -12.28 -1.72
C LEU A 295 8.28 -11.67 -1.54
N ARG A 296 9.19 -12.41 -0.88
CA ARG A 296 10.59 -12.03 -0.77
C ARG A 296 11.22 -11.92 -2.15
N ASP A 297 11.14 -12.97 -2.97
CA ASP A 297 11.78 -12.99 -4.29
C ASP A 297 11.24 -11.90 -5.22
N ILE A 298 9.95 -11.56 -5.12
CA ILE A 298 9.35 -10.42 -5.83
C ILE A 298 10.09 -9.13 -5.45
N ILE A 299 10.25 -8.84 -4.16
CA ILE A 299 10.92 -7.62 -3.69
C ILE A 299 12.41 -7.61 -4.06
N TYR A 300 13.09 -8.76 -4.00
CA TYR A 300 14.52 -8.87 -4.33
C TYR A 300 14.82 -8.66 -5.83
N LYS A 301 13.81 -8.67 -6.71
CA LYS A 301 13.95 -8.35 -8.13
C LYS A 301 14.03 -6.85 -8.44
N ILE A 302 13.92 -5.99 -7.42
CA ILE A 302 14.08 -4.53 -7.60
C ILE A 302 15.56 -4.22 -7.87
N ASP A 303 15.83 -3.60 -9.00
CA ASP A 303 17.17 -3.24 -9.45
C ASP A 303 17.28 -1.71 -9.61
N ASN A 304 17.83 -1.08 -8.59
CA ASN A 304 17.95 0.38 -8.53
C ASN A 304 18.92 0.94 -9.58
N ASP A 305 20.02 0.24 -9.83
CA ASP A 305 21.05 0.69 -10.76
C ASP A 305 20.55 0.60 -12.20
N ARG A 306 19.84 -0.48 -12.53
CA ARG A 306 19.19 -0.63 -13.83
C ARG A 306 18.09 0.40 -14.04
N ASP A 307 17.25 0.65 -13.04
CA ASP A 307 16.19 1.66 -13.12
C ASP A 307 16.79 3.06 -13.39
N LEU A 308 17.82 3.45 -12.61
CA LEU A 308 18.50 4.72 -12.75
C LEU A 308 19.19 4.85 -14.12
N THR A 309 19.91 3.80 -14.53
CA THR A 309 20.62 3.78 -15.82
C THR A 309 19.63 3.89 -16.98
N SER A 310 18.49 3.19 -16.90
CA SER A 310 17.43 3.26 -17.93
C SER A 310 16.86 4.68 -18.03
N TYR A 311 16.58 5.32 -16.89
CA TYR A 311 16.09 6.70 -16.84
C TYR A 311 17.07 7.71 -17.43
N ILE A 312 18.36 7.63 -17.06
CA ILE A 312 19.40 8.51 -17.60
C ILE A 312 19.56 8.30 -19.11
N THR A 313 19.56 7.04 -19.55
CA THR A 313 19.77 6.69 -20.97
C THR A 313 18.60 7.14 -21.86
N GLU A 314 17.37 7.18 -21.33
CA GLU A 314 16.21 7.78 -22.03
C GLU A 314 16.45 9.25 -22.41
N HIS A 315 17.31 9.95 -21.67
CA HIS A 315 17.68 11.34 -21.92
C HIS A 315 18.92 11.50 -22.83
N ALA A 316 19.57 10.41 -23.25
CA ALA A 316 20.78 10.45 -24.06
C ALA A 316 20.58 11.24 -25.39
N GLY A 317 19.39 11.15 -26.00
CA GLY A 317 19.05 11.90 -27.20
C GLY A 317 18.91 13.41 -26.99
N LYS A 318 18.79 13.88 -25.74
CA LYS A 318 18.68 15.29 -25.37
C LYS A 318 20.02 15.94 -25.03
N VAL A 319 21.12 15.18 -25.06
CA VAL A 319 22.46 15.67 -24.71
C VAL A 319 22.95 16.63 -25.81
N PRO A 320 23.14 17.93 -25.52
CA PRO A 320 23.73 18.86 -26.47
C PRO A 320 25.17 18.45 -26.76
N ARG A 321 25.58 18.48 -28.03
CA ARG A 321 26.97 18.25 -28.45
C ARG A 321 27.55 19.56 -28.96
N PRO A 322 28.10 20.42 -28.07
CA PRO A 322 28.70 21.67 -28.52
C PRO A 322 29.91 21.39 -29.42
N PRO A 323 30.18 22.24 -30.42
CA PRO A 323 31.35 22.12 -31.27
C PRO A 323 32.64 22.28 -30.45
N GLU A 324 33.71 21.63 -30.92
CA GLU A 324 35.04 21.71 -30.32
C GLU A 324 35.64 23.11 -30.51
N ILE A 325 36.15 23.72 -29.44
CA ILE A 325 36.77 25.04 -29.48
C ILE A 325 38.18 24.92 -30.10
N ARG A 326 38.42 25.58 -31.24
CA ARG A 326 39.73 25.57 -31.94
C ARG A 326 40.19 26.99 -32.28
N TYR A 327 41.47 27.29 -32.06
CA TYR A 327 42.11 28.52 -32.52
C TYR A 327 42.33 28.48 -34.04
N GLN A 328 41.96 29.55 -34.75
CA GLN A 328 42.22 29.72 -36.18
C GLN A 328 42.79 31.13 -36.44
N GLN A 329 43.96 31.19 -37.07
CA GLN A 329 44.57 32.45 -37.49
C GLN A 329 44.02 32.87 -38.85
N HIS A 330 43.49 34.09 -38.97
CA HIS A 330 42.97 34.62 -40.24
C HIS A 330 44.00 35.52 -40.93
N SER A 331 44.55 35.06 -42.06
CA SER A 331 45.62 35.72 -42.82
C SER A 331 45.14 36.53 -44.03
N ALA A 332 43.85 36.88 -44.14
CA ALA A 332 43.28 37.51 -45.34
C ALA A 332 44.04 38.76 -45.80
N VAL A 333 44.34 39.69 -44.88
CA VAL A 333 45.04 40.93 -45.24
C VAL A 333 46.50 40.66 -45.59
N ASP A 334 47.15 39.70 -44.91
CA ASP A 334 48.50 39.27 -45.26
C ASP A 334 48.57 38.60 -46.64
N MET A 335 47.55 37.84 -47.02
CA MET A 335 47.50 37.12 -48.31
C MET A 335 47.07 38.00 -49.48
N PHE A 336 46.11 38.91 -49.27
CA PHE A 336 45.42 39.62 -50.36
C PHE A 336 45.50 41.14 -50.26
N GLY A 337 45.89 41.69 -49.11
CA GLY A 337 45.79 43.13 -48.81
C GLY A 337 47.11 43.91 -48.80
N LEU A 338 48.26 43.24 -48.69
CA LEU A 338 49.56 43.92 -48.50
C LEU A 338 49.96 44.84 -49.66
N GLU A 339 49.51 44.56 -50.88
CA GLU A 339 49.79 45.40 -52.06
C GLU A 339 48.65 46.37 -52.40
N THR A 340 47.49 46.28 -51.72
CA THR A 340 46.32 47.12 -51.99
C THR A 340 46.56 48.56 -51.56
N GLU A 341 46.48 49.49 -52.51
CA GLU A 341 46.67 50.92 -52.23
C GLU A 341 45.68 51.43 -51.19
N GLY A 342 46.20 51.98 -50.09
CA GLY A 342 45.42 52.56 -49.02
C GLY A 342 44.70 51.53 -48.14
N ILE A 343 45.15 50.28 -48.07
CA ILE A 343 44.60 49.28 -47.13
C ILE A 343 44.54 49.87 -45.70
N TYR A 344 43.42 49.66 -45.00
CA TYR A 344 43.02 50.33 -43.74
C TYR A 344 42.68 51.83 -43.80
N ARG A 345 43.14 52.59 -44.79
CA ARG A 345 42.75 53.99 -45.00
C ARG A 345 41.46 54.11 -45.82
N VAL A 346 41.38 53.38 -46.93
CA VAL A 346 40.19 53.33 -47.79
C VAL A 346 39.12 52.48 -47.10
N PRO A 347 37.89 53.01 -46.91
CA PRO A 347 36.82 52.24 -46.28
C PRO A 347 36.38 51.09 -47.19
N GLY A 348 36.13 49.92 -46.59
CA GLY A 348 35.44 48.81 -47.26
C GLY A 348 33.93 49.05 -47.37
N THR A 349 33.25 48.15 -48.08
CA THR A 349 31.80 48.17 -48.25
C THR A 349 31.10 47.82 -46.93
N ASN A 350 30.39 48.78 -46.32
CA ASN A 350 29.74 48.59 -45.01
C ASN A 350 28.77 47.40 -44.94
N SER A 351 28.02 47.11 -46.01
CA SER A 351 27.14 45.94 -46.06
C SER A 351 27.90 44.62 -45.98
N HIS A 352 29.07 44.51 -46.64
CA HIS A 352 29.94 43.34 -46.56
C HIS A 352 30.51 43.19 -45.14
N ILE A 353 30.96 44.29 -44.52
CA ILE A 353 31.47 44.29 -43.13
C ILE A 353 30.40 43.77 -42.15
N MET A 354 29.18 44.30 -42.22
CA MET A 354 28.10 43.89 -41.31
C MET A 354 27.67 42.45 -41.57
N SER A 355 27.64 42.02 -42.82
CA SER A 355 27.34 40.62 -43.18
C SER A 355 28.41 39.67 -42.65
N MET A 356 29.70 39.97 -42.86
CA MET A 356 30.79 39.15 -42.31
C MET A 356 30.80 39.15 -40.79
N LYS A 357 30.52 40.28 -40.14
CA LYS A 357 30.38 40.36 -38.67
C LYS A 357 29.27 39.46 -38.16
N GLN A 358 28.08 39.51 -38.76
CA GLN A 358 26.95 38.66 -38.36
C GLN A 358 27.25 37.18 -38.57
N MET A 359 27.87 36.82 -39.69
CA MET A 359 28.30 35.45 -39.96
C MET A 359 29.32 34.99 -38.91
N PHE A 360 30.30 35.83 -38.58
CA PHE A 360 31.32 35.52 -37.58
C PHE A 360 30.77 35.42 -36.14
N ASP A 361 29.85 36.32 -35.76
CA ASP A 361 29.18 36.33 -34.44
C ASP A 361 28.25 35.10 -34.27
N HIS A 362 27.70 34.56 -35.35
CA HIS A 362 26.85 33.37 -35.34
C HIS A 362 27.65 32.07 -35.41
N ASP A 363 28.59 31.99 -36.35
CA ASP A 363 29.48 30.85 -36.58
C ASP A 363 30.80 31.33 -37.22
N SER A 364 31.85 31.44 -36.41
CA SER A 364 33.20 31.83 -36.89
C SER A 364 33.75 30.96 -38.03
N SER A 365 33.27 29.71 -38.20
CA SER A 365 33.70 28.81 -39.28
C SER A 365 33.01 29.09 -40.62
N SER A 366 31.95 29.91 -40.61
CA SER A 366 31.17 30.24 -41.81
C SER A 366 31.88 31.20 -42.78
N VAL A 367 32.97 31.84 -42.36
CA VAL A 367 33.75 32.77 -43.19
C VAL A 367 35.21 32.28 -43.31
N ASP A 368 35.55 31.70 -44.47
CA ASP A 368 36.94 31.33 -44.77
C ASP A 368 37.69 32.50 -45.42
N PHE A 369 38.41 33.27 -44.59
CA PHE A 369 39.22 34.41 -45.03
C PHE A 369 40.42 34.04 -45.94
N ARG A 370 40.67 32.76 -46.23
CA ARG A 370 41.65 32.32 -47.25
C ARG A 370 41.04 32.24 -48.65
N ASN A 371 39.71 32.31 -48.77
CA ASN A 371 39.00 32.28 -50.04
C ASN A 371 38.46 33.68 -50.39
N PRO A 372 38.95 34.33 -51.46
CA PRO A 372 38.47 35.64 -51.91
C PRO A 372 36.96 35.76 -52.12
N GLU A 373 36.30 34.67 -52.53
CA GLU A 373 34.83 34.64 -52.67
C GLU A 373 34.11 34.86 -51.34
N ALA A 374 34.68 34.38 -50.23
CA ALA A 374 34.06 34.45 -48.90
C ALA A 374 34.01 35.89 -48.35
N PHE A 375 34.80 36.81 -48.91
CA PHE A 375 34.80 38.22 -48.53
C PHE A 375 34.57 39.16 -49.73
N TYR A 376 33.86 38.68 -50.76
CA TYR A 376 33.41 39.48 -51.91
C TYR A 376 34.56 40.09 -52.73
N HIS A 377 35.76 39.49 -52.70
CA HIS A 377 36.99 40.06 -53.24
C HIS A 377 37.31 41.47 -52.71
N ASP A 378 36.73 41.86 -51.58
CA ASP A 378 36.85 43.18 -50.98
C ASP A 378 37.68 43.09 -49.70
N VAL A 379 39.01 43.08 -49.87
CA VAL A 379 39.95 43.03 -48.73
C VAL A 379 39.85 44.27 -47.83
N ASN A 380 39.36 45.40 -48.35
CA ASN A 380 39.10 46.60 -47.53
C ASN A 380 37.93 46.38 -46.57
N SER A 381 36.95 45.54 -46.93
CA SER A 381 35.90 45.09 -46.00
C SER A 381 36.45 44.17 -44.91
N VAL A 382 37.42 43.30 -45.20
CA VAL A 382 38.08 42.49 -44.15
C VAL A 382 38.89 43.37 -43.20
N ALA A 383 39.65 44.33 -43.74
CA ALA A 383 40.35 45.34 -42.96
C ALA A 383 39.40 46.20 -42.11
N GLY A 384 38.23 46.54 -42.67
CA GLY A 384 37.15 47.23 -41.98
C GLY A 384 36.56 46.42 -40.84
N LEU A 385 36.34 45.12 -41.04
CA LEU A 385 35.86 44.19 -40.02
C LEU A 385 36.81 44.09 -38.82
N LEU A 386 38.13 43.98 -39.06
CA LEU A 386 39.12 43.99 -37.98
C LEU A 386 39.05 45.29 -37.16
N LYS A 387 38.97 46.44 -37.84
CA LYS A 387 38.81 47.74 -37.16
C LYS A 387 37.46 47.89 -36.46
N GLN A 388 36.43 47.21 -36.94
CA GLN A 388 35.12 47.20 -36.30
C GLN A 388 35.16 46.37 -35.01
N PHE A 389 35.75 45.17 -35.07
CA PHE A 389 35.94 44.30 -33.91
C PHE A 389 36.68 45.01 -32.77
N LEU A 390 37.83 45.63 -33.05
CA LEU A 390 38.61 46.35 -32.05
C LEU A 390 37.88 47.56 -31.45
N ARG A 391 37.00 48.20 -32.22
CA ARG A 391 36.21 49.35 -31.79
C ARG A 391 34.98 48.98 -30.98
N ASP A 392 34.43 47.79 -31.24
CA ASP A 392 33.28 47.24 -30.53
C ASP A 392 33.68 46.60 -29.19
N LEU A 393 34.98 46.55 -28.86
CA LEU A 393 35.44 46.11 -27.55
C LEU A 393 34.84 47.00 -26.45
N PRO A 394 34.43 46.41 -25.30
CA PRO A 394 33.84 47.16 -24.19
C PRO A 394 34.82 48.15 -23.54
N ASP A 395 36.13 47.89 -23.65
CA ASP A 395 37.22 48.80 -23.29
C ASP A 395 38.22 48.80 -24.48
N PRO A 396 38.78 49.95 -24.90
CA PRO A 396 39.71 50.00 -26.03
C PRO A 396 40.92 49.09 -25.82
N LEU A 397 41.57 48.70 -26.91
CA LEU A 397 42.73 47.79 -26.84
C LEU A 397 43.86 48.32 -25.95
N LEU A 398 44.13 49.63 -25.98
CA LEU A 398 45.10 50.31 -25.09
C LEU A 398 44.52 50.70 -23.73
N THR A 399 43.29 50.26 -23.42
CA THR A 399 42.51 50.48 -22.20
C THR A 399 42.20 51.94 -21.89
N THR A 400 41.05 52.19 -21.28
CA THR A 400 40.76 53.55 -20.78
C THR A 400 41.65 53.91 -19.58
N ALA A 401 42.12 52.91 -18.81
CA ALA A 401 42.91 53.10 -17.60
C ALA A 401 44.28 53.74 -17.87
N HIS A 402 44.98 53.28 -18.90
CA HIS A 402 46.31 53.78 -19.28
C HIS A 402 46.27 54.94 -20.28
N TYR A 403 45.09 55.41 -20.68
CA TYR A 403 44.93 56.43 -21.73
C TYR A 403 45.75 57.69 -21.45
N GLU A 404 45.64 58.25 -20.25
CA GLU A 404 46.37 59.47 -19.86
C GLU A 404 47.89 59.24 -19.87
N GLU A 405 48.36 58.08 -19.41
CA GLU A 405 49.79 57.72 -19.44
C GLU A 405 50.33 57.68 -20.88
N PHE A 406 49.56 57.12 -21.82
CA PHE A 406 49.91 57.13 -23.23
C PHE A 406 49.98 58.54 -23.82
N ILE A 407 49.01 59.39 -23.48
CA ILE A 407 48.97 60.78 -23.96
C ILE A 407 50.13 61.61 -23.38
N GLU A 408 50.46 61.44 -22.10
CA GLU A 408 51.61 62.10 -21.48
C GLU A 408 52.93 61.63 -22.09
N ALA A 409 53.09 60.33 -22.35
CA ALA A 409 54.26 59.80 -23.04
C ALA A 409 54.41 60.42 -24.45
N ALA A 410 53.32 60.62 -25.19
CA ALA A 410 53.38 61.26 -26.51
C ALA A 410 53.85 62.72 -26.51
N LYS A 411 53.69 63.43 -25.39
CA LYS A 411 54.15 64.83 -25.23
C LYS A 411 55.68 64.93 -25.05
N ILE A 412 56.36 63.81 -24.81
CA ILE A 412 57.83 63.77 -24.67
C ILE A 412 58.47 64.02 -26.05
N ASP A 413 59.36 65.02 -26.12
CA ASP A 413 60.07 65.40 -27.35
C ASP A 413 61.19 64.42 -27.71
N ASP A 414 61.91 63.87 -26.72
CA ASP A 414 62.96 62.88 -26.94
C ASP A 414 62.37 61.53 -27.37
N ASP A 415 62.72 61.08 -28.57
CA ASP A 415 62.18 59.87 -29.18
C ASP A 415 62.53 58.59 -28.40
N THR A 416 63.71 58.54 -27.79
CA THR A 416 64.18 57.36 -27.03
C THR A 416 63.43 57.27 -25.71
N VAL A 417 63.32 58.39 -24.99
CA VAL A 417 62.58 58.46 -23.72
C VAL A 417 61.10 58.22 -23.95
N ARG A 418 60.53 58.75 -25.04
CA ARG A 418 59.14 58.49 -25.44
C ARG A 418 58.89 57.02 -25.70
N ARG A 419 59.75 56.35 -26.48
CA ARG A 419 59.69 54.91 -26.72
C ARG A 419 59.73 54.13 -25.41
N ASP A 420 60.69 54.40 -24.53
CA ASP A 420 60.85 53.67 -23.26
C ASP A 420 59.64 53.82 -22.35
N SER A 421 59.06 55.03 -22.31
CA SER A 421 57.84 55.29 -21.55
C SER A 421 56.66 54.49 -22.12
N LEU A 422 56.47 54.50 -23.45
CA LEU A 422 55.43 53.72 -24.11
C LEU A 422 55.61 52.21 -23.92
N HIS A 423 56.84 51.71 -24.00
CA HIS A 423 57.15 50.30 -23.77
C HIS A 423 56.80 49.87 -22.34
N ALA A 424 57.12 50.67 -21.34
CA ALA A 424 56.75 50.40 -19.95
C ALA A 424 55.23 50.33 -19.75
N ILE A 425 54.47 51.25 -20.36
CA ILE A 425 53.01 51.25 -20.28
C ILE A 425 52.43 50.02 -21.00
N ILE A 426 52.96 49.67 -22.18
CA ILE A 426 52.52 48.49 -22.94
C ILE A 426 52.74 47.21 -22.13
N ASN A 427 53.88 47.05 -21.46
CA ASN A 427 54.16 45.88 -20.60
C ASN A 427 53.29 45.83 -19.34
N ALA A 428 52.64 46.93 -18.98
CA ALA A 428 51.68 46.98 -17.87
C ALA A 428 50.23 46.65 -18.31
N LEU A 429 49.97 46.52 -19.62
CA LEU A 429 48.64 46.14 -20.13
C LEU A 429 48.27 44.71 -19.68
N PRO A 430 46.97 44.41 -19.50
CA PRO A 430 46.52 43.03 -19.28
C PRO A 430 47.01 42.09 -20.39
N ASP A 431 47.38 40.85 -20.04
CA ASP A 431 47.92 39.87 -21.00
C ASP A 431 47.13 39.76 -22.32
N PRO A 432 45.77 39.72 -22.32
CA PRO A 432 45.00 39.65 -23.56
C PRO A 432 45.15 40.91 -24.44
N ASN A 433 45.23 42.09 -23.82
CA ASN A 433 45.42 43.37 -24.50
C ASN A 433 46.84 43.46 -25.07
N TYR A 434 47.87 43.09 -24.29
CA TYR A 434 49.25 43.03 -24.75
C TYR A 434 49.39 42.09 -25.95
N ALA A 435 48.91 40.84 -25.84
CA ALA A 435 49.03 39.85 -26.90
C ALA A 435 48.29 40.29 -28.19
N THR A 436 47.10 40.88 -28.05
CA THR A 436 46.32 41.39 -29.19
C THR A 436 46.99 42.62 -29.83
N LEU A 437 47.53 43.53 -29.01
CA LEU A 437 48.28 44.69 -29.48
C LEU A 437 49.54 44.26 -30.21
N ARG A 438 50.28 43.30 -29.67
CA ARG A 438 51.47 42.72 -30.31
C ARG A 438 51.13 42.14 -31.68
N ALA A 439 50.11 41.29 -31.77
CA ALA A 439 49.68 40.70 -33.03
C ALA A 439 49.26 41.77 -34.06
N LEU A 440 48.53 42.79 -33.60
CA LEU A 440 48.12 43.92 -34.45
C LEU A 440 49.33 44.74 -34.93
N VAL A 441 50.26 45.11 -34.04
CA VAL A 441 51.42 45.93 -34.39
C VAL A 441 52.34 45.18 -35.35
N LEU A 442 52.61 43.89 -35.11
CA LEU A 442 53.38 43.05 -36.04
C LEU A 442 52.71 42.95 -37.42
N HIS A 443 51.38 42.85 -37.45
CA HIS A 443 50.61 42.89 -38.70
C HIS A 443 50.73 44.22 -39.43
N LEU A 444 50.55 45.34 -38.72
CA LEU A 444 50.69 46.68 -39.29
C LEU A 444 52.12 46.97 -39.76
N ASN A 445 53.13 46.39 -39.11
CA ASN A 445 54.51 46.47 -39.58
C ASN A 445 54.71 45.77 -40.94
N ARG A 446 54.11 44.59 -41.14
CA ARG A 446 54.12 43.92 -42.46
C ARG A 446 53.45 44.75 -43.55
N VAL A 447 52.37 45.47 -43.21
CA VAL A 447 51.73 46.43 -44.14
C VAL A 447 52.67 47.59 -44.44
N HIS A 448 53.34 48.14 -43.42
CA HIS A 448 54.31 49.22 -43.57
C HIS A 448 55.52 48.84 -44.45
N ASP A 449 56.04 47.62 -44.32
CA ASP A 449 57.13 47.08 -45.14
C ASP A 449 56.83 47.06 -46.65
N ARG A 450 55.56 47.22 -47.02
CA ARG A 450 55.06 47.30 -48.40
C ARG A 450 54.56 48.70 -48.78
N SER A 451 54.93 49.71 -48.00
CA SER A 451 54.48 51.11 -48.17
C SER A 451 54.82 51.73 -49.53
N ALA A 452 55.86 51.23 -50.22
CA ALA A 452 56.17 51.60 -51.60
C ALA A 452 55.02 51.28 -52.59
N SER A 453 54.28 50.17 -52.36
CA SER A 453 53.14 49.76 -53.18
C SER A 453 51.82 50.27 -52.60
N ASN A 454 51.54 49.93 -51.34
CA ASN A 454 50.24 50.22 -50.73
C ASN A 454 50.07 51.66 -50.23
N ARG A 455 51.14 52.48 -50.23
CA ARG A 455 51.14 53.88 -49.77
C ARG A 455 50.82 54.10 -48.29
N MET A 456 50.93 53.07 -47.45
CA MET A 456 50.68 53.13 -46.01
C MET A 456 51.98 53.16 -45.20
N SER A 457 52.47 54.37 -44.88
CA SER A 457 53.56 54.57 -43.90
C SER A 457 53.09 54.32 -42.46
N THR A 458 54.02 54.21 -41.50
CA THR A 458 53.70 54.15 -40.06
C THR A 458 52.78 55.30 -39.66
N THR A 459 53.04 56.51 -40.15
CA THR A 459 52.23 57.70 -39.86
C THR A 459 50.81 57.56 -40.42
N ASN A 460 50.66 57.06 -41.66
CA ASN A 460 49.35 56.85 -42.27
C ASN A 460 48.55 55.77 -41.52
N LEU A 461 49.20 54.67 -41.11
CA LEU A 461 48.58 53.60 -40.34
C LEU A 461 48.20 54.08 -38.93
N ALA A 462 49.07 54.86 -38.29
CA ALA A 462 48.84 55.42 -36.97
C ALA A 462 47.60 56.32 -36.95
N ILE A 463 47.45 57.22 -37.92
CA ILE A 463 46.25 58.05 -38.09
C ILE A 463 44.98 57.19 -38.25
N CYS A 464 45.07 56.07 -38.98
CA CYS A 464 43.92 55.20 -39.22
C CYS A 464 43.51 54.36 -38.01
N PHE A 465 44.48 53.90 -37.20
CA PHE A 465 44.24 52.95 -36.12
C PHE A 465 44.20 53.56 -34.71
N ALA A 466 44.85 54.69 -34.47
CA ALA A 466 44.87 55.36 -33.17
C ALA A 466 43.47 55.51 -32.55
N PRO A 467 42.45 56.06 -33.25
CA PRO A 467 41.10 56.16 -32.69
C PRO A 467 40.40 54.81 -32.50
N THR A 468 40.87 53.75 -33.17
CA THR A 468 40.33 52.40 -33.05
C THR A 468 40.86 51.69 -31.81
N VAL A 469 42.15 51.86 -31.48
CA VAL A 469 42.81 51.14 -30.38
C VAL A 469 42.84 51.92 -29.07
N MET A 470 42.79 53.25 -29.11
CA MET A 470 42.74 54.13 -27.92
C MET A 470 41.33 54.61 -27.57
N GLY A 471 40.34 54.31 -28.42
CA GLY A 471 38.96 54.75 -28.25
C GLY A 471 38.68 56.14 -28.84
N GLN A 472 37.39 56.48 -28.91
CA GLN A 472 36.95 57.78 -29.41
C GLN A 472 37.24 58.90 -28.39
N HIS A 473 37.71 60.05 -28.89
CA HIS A 473 38.07 61.25 -28.13
C HIS A 473 37.09 61.55 -26.98
N ARG A 474 37.55 61.48 -25.72
CA ARG A 474 36.81 61.99 -24.55
C ARG A 474 37.18 63.46 -24.22
N GLY A 475 37.56 64.25 -25.22
CA GLY A 475 38.10 65.60 -25.05
C GLY A 475 38.45 66.33 -26.36
N ALA A 476 39.08 67.50 -26.25
CA ALA A 476 39.36 68.42 -27.35
C ALA A 476 40.11 67.77 -28.53
N MET A 477 39.89 68.28 -29.75
CA MET A 477 40.50 67.84 -31.01
C MET A 477 42.05 67.80 -31.02
N ALA A 478 42.70 68.29 -29.96
CA ALA A 478 44.15 68.27 -29.77
C ALA A 478 44.70 66.85 -29.53
N ASP A 479 43.92 65.96 -28.91
CA ASP A 479 44.41 64.62 -28.56
C ASP A 479 44.53 63.69 -29.77
N ALA A 480 43.81 63.96 -30.87
CA ALA A 480 43.87 63.15 -32.10
C ALA A 480 45.31 63.04 -32.64
N GLY A 481 46.04 64.16 -32.62
CA GLY A 481 47.44 64.22 -33.03
C GLY A 481 48.37 63.48 -32.06
N LEU A 482 48.08 63.54 -30.76
CA LEU A 482 48.86 62.83 -29.73
C LEU A 482 48.61 61.32 -29.79
N GLN A 483 47.37 60.86 -29.95
CA GLN A 483 47.05 59.45 -30.14
C GLN A 483 47.73 58.88 -31.39
N ALA A 484 47.72 59.62 -32.51
CA ALA A 484 48.46 59.23 -33.70
C ALA A 484 49.98 59.17 -33.42
N LYS A 485 50.53 60.11 -32.65
CA LYS A 485 51.94 60.10 -32.25
C LYS A 485 52.30 58.92 -31.33
N VAL A 486 51.40 58.50 -30.44
CA VAL A 486 51.53 57.26 -29.65
C VAL A 486 51.69 56.08 -30.59
N LEU A 487 50.71 55.86 -31.46
CA LEU A 487 50.70 54.68 -32.31
C LEU A 487 51.82 54.70 -33.37
N ASP A 488 52.17 55.86 -33.92
CA ASP A 488 53.31 56.00 -34.85
C ASP A 488 54.64 55.66 -34.15
N THR A 489 54.84 56.14 -32.91
CA THR A 489 56.04 55.78 -32.13
C THR A 489 56.09 54.29 -31.85
N ILE A 490 54.96 53.64 -31.56
CA ILE A 490 54.88 52.18 -31.38
C ILE A 490 55.26 51.45 -32.68
N LEU A 491 54.69 51.86 -33.82
CA LEU A 491 54.92 51.22 -35.11
C LEU A 491 56.37 51.38 -35.60
N VAL A 492 56.95 52.58 -35.48
CA VAL A 492 58.36 52.83 -35.86
C VAL A 492 59.32 51.98 -35.01
N ASN A 493 58.95 51.67 -33.76
CA ASN A 493 59.76 50.91 -32.82
C ASN A 493 59.24 49.48 -32.59
N THR A 494 58.50 48.90 -33.56
CA THR A 494 57.81 47.60 -33.42
C THR A 494 58.69 46.54 -32.76
N TYR A 495 59.87 46.27 -33.31
CA TYR A 495 60.77 45.22 -32.82
C TYR A 495 61.59 45.59 -31.57
N GLN A 496 61.52 46.83 -31.11
CA GLN A 496 62.14 47.27 -29.85
C GLN A 496 61.14 47.22 -28.68
N ILE A 497 59.84 47.25 -28.98
CA ILE A 497 58.74 47.18 -28.02
C ILE A 497 58.19 45.75 -27.93
N PHE A 498 58.16 45.04 -29.06
CA PHE A 498 57.71 43.65 -29.14
C PHE A 498 58.84 42.82 -29.73
N ASP A 499 59.32 41.82 -29.00
CA ASP A 499 60.31 40.88 -29.54
C ASP A 499 59.77 40.20 -30.82
N GLU A 500 60.65 39.91 -31.79
CA GLU A 500 60.30 39.00 -32.90
C GLU A 500 60.01 37.60 -32.33
N ASP A 501 58.90 36.98 -32.73
CA ASP A 501 58.55 35.60 -32.31
C ASP A 501 59.65 34.58 -32.67
#